data_AF-A0A7C7AUK4-F1
#
_entry.id   AF-A0A7C7AUK4-F1
#
_cell.length_a   1.000
_cell.length_b   1.000
_cell.length_c   1.000
_cell.angle_alpha   90.00
_cell.angle_beta   90.00
_cell.angle_gamma   90.00
#
_symmetry.space_group_name_H-M   'P 1'
#
loop_
_entity.id
_entity.type
_entity.pdbx_description
1 polymer ?
#
loop_
_entity_poly.entity_id
_entity_poly.type
_entity_poly.pdbx_seq_one_letter_code
_entity_poly.pdbx_strand_id
1 'polypeptide(L)' 'MRDEIIEKLYNNEQYLDYLRRHPKWYYYLDLDPGYFKEFERVVKKALKLTTYDKLEAIKRQVNFASAMINYFTSSR' A
#
# COMPACT_ATOMS: atom_id res chain seq x y z
N MET A 1 22.63 0.75 4.17
CA MET A 1 21.60 -0.30 4.02
C MET A 1 22.21 -1.34 3.07
N ARG A 2 22.11 -2.65 3.37
CA ARG A 2 22.73 -3.69 2.52
C ARG A 2 22.05 -3.74 1.13
N ASP A 3 22.84 -3.96 0.07
CA ASP A 3 22.33 -4.01 -1.31
C ASP A 3 21.25 -5.08 -1.53
N GLU A 4 21.37 -6.20 -0.83
CA GLU A 4 20.40 -7.31 -0.80
C GLU A 4 18.99 -6.86 -0.39
N ILE A 5 18.91 -5.89 0.52
CA ILE A 5 17.66 -5.33 1.04
C ILE A 5 17.06 -4.37 0.03
N ILE A 6 17.93 -3.54 -0.57
CA ILE A 6 17.55 -2.59 -1.61
C ILE A 6 16.96 -3.35 -2.79
N GLU A 7 17.62 -4.40 -3.27
CA GLU A 7 17.12 -5.22 -4.38
C GLU A 7 15.72 -5.79 -4.08
N LYS A 8 15.50 -6.32 -2.86
CA LYS A 8 14.19 -6.84 -2.43
C LYS A 8 13.11 -5.75 -2.35
N LEU A 9 13.47 -4.54 -1.93
CA LEU A 9 12.55 -3.40 -1.86
C LEU A 9 12.17 -2.90 -3.26
N TYR A 10 13.14 -2.82 -4.17
CA TYR A 10 12.93 -2.36 -5.54
C TYR A 10 12.22 -3.42 -6.41
N ASN A 11 12.37 -4.70 -6.09
CA ASN A 11 11.60 -5.78 -6.71
C ASN A 11 10.11 -5.78 -6.34
N ASN A 12 9.69 -5.02 -5.32
CA ASN A 12 8.30 -4.93 -4.92
C ASN A 12 7.88 -3.47 -4.68
N GLU A 13 7.22 -2.87 -5.67
CA GLU A 13 6.74 -1.48 -5.59
C GLU A 13 5.88 -1.20 -4.36
N GLN A 14 5.12 -2.18 -3.86
CA GLN A 14 4.29 -2.00 -2.66
C GLN A 14 5.14 -1.84 -1.40
N TYR A 15 6.26 -2.55 -1.33
CA TYR A 15 7.21 -2.42 -0.22
C TYR A 15 7.91 -1.06 -0.29
N LEU A 16 8.28 -0.63 -1.49
CA LEU A 16 8.88 0.67 -1.74
C LEU A 16 7.94 1.83 -1.37
N ASP A 17 6.67 1.75 -1.75
CA ASP A 17 5.64 2.74 -1.40
C ASP A 17 5.38 2.77 0.11
N TYR A 18 5.31 1.60 0.77
CA TYR A 18 5.19 1.54 2.22
C TYR A 18 6.41 2.14 2.93
N LEU A 19 7.61 1.85 2.45
CA LEU A 19 8.86 2.38 2.96
C LEU A 19 8.91 3.92 2.85
N ARG A 20 8.48 4.48 1.70
CA ARG A 20 8.37 5.93 1.48
C ARG A 20 7.41 6.62 2.46
N ARG A 21 6.30 5.96 2.82
CA ARG A 21 5.31 6.48 3.78
C ARG A 21 5.78 6.37 5.23
N HIS A 22 6.77 5.51 5.52
CA HIS A 22 7.24 5.23 6.86
C HIS A 22 8.77 5.37 6.97
N PRO A 23 9.29 6.61 7.00
CA PRO A 23 10.72 6.88 6.90
C PRO A 23 11.54 6.26 8.04
N LYS A 24 10.93 5.99 9.20
CA LYS A 24 11.54 5.28 10.32
C LYS A 24 12.18 3.94 9.92
N TRP A 25 11.62 3.25 8.94
CA TRP A 25 12.14 1.96 8.49
C TRP A 25 13.47 2.09 7.75
N TYR A 26 13.78 3.23 7.11
CA TYR A 26 15.12 3.44 6.55
C TYR A 26 16.18 3.34 7.64
N TYR A 27 15.95 3.95 8.80
CA TYR A 27 16.88 3.91 9.93
C TYR A 27 17.07 2.49 10.49
N TYR A 28 15.97 1.75 10.70
CA TYR A 28 16.06 0.38 11.21
C TYR A 28 16.73 -0.59 10.24
N LEU A 29 16.42 -0.48 8.96
CA LEU A 29 17.00 -1.31 7.91
C LEU A 29 18.48 -0.97 7.63
N ASP A 30 18.88 0.27 7.93
CA ASP A 30 20.28 0.71 7.84
C ASP A 30 21.11 0.19 9.03
N LEU A 31 20.56 0.27 10.24
CA LEU A 31 21.18 -0.19 11.50
C LEU A 31 21.45 -1.69 11.52
N ASP A 32 20.42 -2.49 11.29
CA ASP A 32 20.55 -3.94 11.26
C ASP A 32 19.57 -4.53 10.23
N PRO A 33 20.09 -5.16 9.17
CA PRO A 33 19.24 -5.80 8.17
C PRO A 33 18.46 -7.01 8.69
N GLY A 34 18.73 -7.48 9.92
CA GLY A 34 17.84 -8.37 10.66
C GLY A 34 16.41 -7.81 10.82
N TYR A 35 16.25 -6.49 10.88
CA TYR A 35 14.94 -5.83 10.95
C TYR A 35 14.10 -5.97 9.68
N PHE A 36 14.68 -6.43 8.55
CA PHE A 36 13.93 -6.63 7.32
C PHE A 36 12.81 -7.65 7.45
N LYS A 37 13.01 -8.70 8.26
CA LYS A 37 11.97 -9.71 8.50
C LYS A 37 10.76 -9.11 9.23
N GLU A 38 11.03 -8.22 10.18
CA GLU A 38 9.97 -7.48 10.89
C GLU A 38 9.30 -6.44 9.99
N PHE A 39 10.07 -5.70 9.19
CA PHE A 39 9.54 -4.82 8.16
C PHE A 39 8.59 -5.59 7.24
N GLU A 40 9.03 -6.73 6.71
CA GLU A 40 8.22 -7.55 5.80
C GLU A 40 6.92 -8.02 6.45
N ARG A 41 6.97 -8.47 7.71
CA ARG A 41 5.79 -8.87 8.48
C ARG A 41 4.80 -7.71 8.65
N VAL A 42 5.30 -6.52 8.99
CA VAL A 42 4.49 -5.32 9.18
C VAL A 42 3.89 -4.86 7.84
N VAL A 43 4.68 -4.82 6.78
CA VAL A 43 4.23 -4.44 5.43
C VAL A 43 3.18 -5.41 4.92
N LYS A 44 3.39 -6.73 5.05
CA LYS A 44 2.38 -7.74 4.65
C LYS A 44 1.07 -7.58 5.43
N LYS A 45 1.15 -7.29 6.74
CA LYS A 45 -0.05 -7.02 7.56
C LYS A 45 -0.73 -5.73 7.14
N ALA A 46 0.04 -4.68 6.91
CA ALA A 46 -0.46 -3.38 6.47
C ALA A 46 -1.10 -3.50 5.08
N LEU A 47 -0.44 -4.10 4.10
CA LEU A 47 -0.91 -4.28 2.72
C LEU A 47 -2.17 -5.14 2.64
N LYS A 48 -2.36 -6.14 3.50
CA LYS A 48 -3.63 -6.87 3.57
C LYS A 48 -4.80 -5.97 3.99
N LEU A 49 -4.55 -5.00 4.87
CA LEU A 49 -5.53 -3.97 5.22
C LEU A 49 -5.65 -2.93 4.09
N THR A 50 -4.53 -2.40 3.60
CA THR A 50 -4.52 -1.32 2.59
C THR A 50 -5.00 -1.76 1.22
N THR A 51 -4.79 -3.00 0.80
CA THR A 51 -5.28 -3.50 -0.50
C THR A 51 -6.79 -3.70 -0.45
N TYR A 52 -7.30 -4.27 0.65
CA TYR A 52 -8.73 -4.42 0.86
C TYR A 52 -9.42 -3.05 0.96
N ASP A 53 -8.87 -2.13 1.75
CA ASP A 53 -9.38 -0.76 1.87
C ASP A 53 -9.34 0.01 0.55
N LYS A 54 -8.29 -0.17 -0.27
CA LYS A 54 -8.21 0.46 -1.60
C LYS A 54 -9.25 -0.10 -2.56
N LEU A 55 -9.48 -1.42 -2.56
CA LEU A 55 -10.52 -2.05 -3.37
C LEU A 55 -11.92 -1.59 -2.94
N GLU A 56 -12.17 -1.51 -1.64
CA GLU A 56 -13.42 -0.96 -1.07
C GLU A 56 -13.61 0.51 -1.48
N ALA A 57 -12.58 1.34 -1.37
CA ALA A 57 -12.64 2.75 -1.77
C ALA A 57 -12.91 2.93 -3.29
N ILE A 58 -12.35 2.07 -4.14
CA ILE A 58 -12.60 2.08 -5.59
C ILE A 58 -14.04 1.64 -5.89
N LYS A 59 -14.51 0.54 -5.30
CA LYS A 59 -15.90 0.09 -5.44
C LYS A 59 -16.88 1.19 -5.03
N ARG A 60 -16.58 1.90 -3.94
CA ARG A 60 -17.42 2.97 -3.42
C ARG A 60 -17.51 4.16 -4.37
N GLN A 61 -16.40 4.53 -5.03
CA GLN A 61 -16.38 5.57 -6.06
C GLN A 61 -17.16 5.16 -7.31
N VAL A 62 -16.99 3.91 -7.78
CA VAL A 62 -17.73 3.38 -8.94
C VAL A 62 -19.24 3.34 -8.65
N ASN A 63 -19.64 2.87 -7.46
CA ASN A 63 -21.04 2.84 -7.05
C ASN A 63 -21.64 4.25 -6.97
N PHE A 64 -20.89 5.22 -6.46
CA PHE A 64 -21.33 6.61 -6.40
C PHE A 64 -21.50 7.23 -7.80
N ALA A 65 -20.53 7.02 -8.70
CA ALA A 65 -20.62 7.48 -10.08
C ALA A 65 -21.82 6.86 -10.82
N SER A 66 -22.03 5.55 -10.67
CA SER A 66 -23.19 4.85 -11.24
C SER A 66 -24.52 5.35 -10.68
N ALA A 67 -24.60 5.59 -9.37
CA ALA A 67 -25.80 6.15 -8.74
C ALA A 67 -26.12 7.56 -9.24
N MET A 68 -25.09 8.38 -9.44
CA MET A 68 -25.23 9.73 -9.98
C MET A 68 -25.71 9.71 -11.44
N ILE A 69 -25.13 8.86 -12.29
CA ILE A 69 -25.56 8.67 -13.68
C ILE A 69 -27.02 8.23 -13.74
N ASN A 70 -27.43 7.27 -12.90
CA ASN A 70 -28.81 6.80 -12.82
C ASN A 70 -29.79 7.89 -12.37
N TYR A 71 -29.41 8.71 -11.39
CA TYR A 71 -30.23 9.83 -10.94
C TYR A 71 -30.48 10.85 -12.06
N PHE A 72 -29.44 11.25 -12.79
CA PHE A 72 -29.57 12.19 -13.91
C PHE A 72 -30.30 11.61 -15.12
N THR A 73 -30.24 10.30 -15.32
CA THR A 73 -30.95 9.61 -16.41
C THR A 73 -32.43 9.40 -16.06
N SER A 74 -32.75 9.17 -14.79
CA SER A 74 -34.11 8.92 -14.30
C SER A 74 -34.90 10.20 -14.02
N SER A 75 -34.26 11.37 -13.99
CA SER A 75 -34.90 12.68 -13.81
C SER A 75 -35.36 13.33 -15.14
N ARG A 76 -35.56 12.54 -16.19
CA ARG A 76 -36.02 12.99 -17.52
C ARG A 76 -37.34 12.35 -17.89
#